data_AF-A0A7I0EUI9-F1
#
_entry.id   AF-A0A7I0EUI9-F1
#
_cell.length_a   1.000
_cell.length_b   1.000
_cell.length_c   1.000
_cell.angle_alpha   90.00
_cell.angle_beta   90.00
_cell.angle_gamma   90.00
#
_symmetry.space_group_name_H-M   'P 1'
#
loop_
_entity.id
_entity.type
_entity.pdbx_description
1 polymer ?
#
loop_
_entity_poly.entity_id
_entity_poly.type
_entity_poly.pdbx_seq_one_letter_code
_entity_poly.pdbx_strand_id
1 'polypeptide(L)'
;MNASDADLEPRPNAGSDARWTLLTNHAHVLVTIARDPQCRMRDVASRVGVTERGAQKIIADLVADGYITRTRIGRRNSYQIATGRPFRHPVSEGHELDELLAMLVPVPPHKLDT
;
A
#
# COMPACT_ATOMS: atom_id res chain seq x y z
N MET A 1 20.94 16.64 48.83
CA MET A 1 21.20 17.34 47.56
C MET A 1 22.43 16.74 46.91
N ASN A 2 22.26 15.95 45.86
CA ASN A 2 23.08 16.08 44.66
C ASN A 2 22.41 15.33 43.51
N ALA A 3 22.21 16.08 42.44
CA ALA A 3 21.64 15.65 41.19
C ALA A 3 22.53 14.55 40.60
N SER A 4 22.00 13.33 40.54
CA SER A 4 22.56 12.27 39.72
C SER A 4 21.96 12.42 38.34
N ASP A 5 22.80 12.98 37.48
CA ASP A 5 22.87 12.77 36.05
C ASP A 5 22.00 11.61 35.52
N ALA A 6 20.97 11.99 34.78
CA ALA A 6 20.71 11.52 33.43
C ALA A 6 20.83 10.00 33.13
N ASP A 7 20.11 9.16 33.87
CA ASP A 7 19.52 7.95 33.27
C ASP A 7 18.30 8.36 32.42
N LEU A 8 18.56 9.02 31.29
CA LEU A 8 17.58 9.14 30.22
C LEU A 8 17.55 7.80 29.49
N GLU A 9 16.90 6.81 30.11
CA GLU A 9 16.44 5.61 29.41
C GLU A 9 15.81 6.05 28.07
N PRO A 10 16.28 5.55 26.92
CA PRO A 10 15.68 5.87 25.64
C PRO A 10 14.23 5.36 25.68
N ARG A 11 13.28 6.28 25.83
CA ARG A 11 11.86 5.94 25.74
C ARG A 11 11.66 5.24 24.40
N PRO A 12 11.12 4.01 24.34
CA PRO A 12 10.80 3.40 23.06
C PRO A 12 9.83 4.34 22.35
N ASN A 13 10.27 4.91 21.23
CA ASN A 13 9.46 5.80 20.44
C ASN A 13 8.21 5.03 20.02
N ALA A 14 7.04 5.42 20.52
CA ALA A 14 5.75 4.89 20.11
C ALA A 14 5.34 5.46 18.74
N GLY A 15 6.27 5.38 17.79
CA GLY A 15 6.10 5.61 16.38
C GLY A 15 7.03 4.61 15.73
N SER A 16 6.46 3.55 15.14
CA SER A 16 7.14 2.57 14.31
C SER A 16 8.35 3.19 13.62
N ASP A 17 9.54 2.65 13.86
CA ASP A 17 10.73 2.92 13.06
C ASP A 17 10.32 2.79 11.59
N ALA A 18 10.03 3.90 10.92
CA ALA A 18 9.83 3.94 9.49
C ALA A 18 11.22 3.75 8.88
N ARG A 19 11.73 2.52 9.00
CA ARG A 19 12.94 2.05 8.36
C ARG A 19 12.77 2.35 6.88
N TRP A 20 13.76 2.98 6.28
CA TRP A 20 13.72 3.37 4.88
C TRP A 20 13.27 2.19 4.00
N THR A 21 12.23 2.41 3.21
CA THR A 21 11.71 1.46 2.22
C THR A 21 11.93 2.03 0.82
N LEU A 22 12.23 1.16 -0.14
CA LEU A 22 12.44 1.57 -1.53
C LEU A 22 11.12 2.02 -2.19
N LEU A 23 10.02 1.31 -1.91
CA LEU A 23 8.71 1.61 -2.50
C LEU A 23 7.95 2.65 -1.68
N THR A 24 7.16 3.46 -2.39
CA THR A 24 6.26 4.42 -1.76
C THR A 24 5.04 3.72 -1.16
N ASN A 25 4.34 4.40 -0.24
CA ASN A 25 3.08 3.88 0.30
C ASN A 25 2.02 3.65 -0.79
N HIS A 26 2.03 4.43 -1.88
CA HIS A 26 1.13 4.21 -3.03
C HIS A 26 1.39 2.86 -3.70
N ALA A 27 2.67 2.54 -3.95
CA ALA A 27 3.08 1.26 -4.50
C ALA A 27 2.73 0.10 -3.55
N HIS A 28 2.95 0.26 -2.25
CA HIS A 28 2.55 -0.74 -1.26
C HIS A 28 1.03 -0.97 -1.20
N VAL A 29 0.21 0.09 -1.35
CA VAL A 29 -1.25 -0.04 -1.46
C VAL A 29 -1.64 -0.81 -2.73
N LEU A 30 -1.03 -0.50 -3.88
CA LEU A 30 -1.29 -1.20 -5.15
C LEU A 30 -0.99 -2.70 -5.03
N VAL A 31 0.18 -3.07 -4.49
CA VAL A 31 0.54 -4.48 -4.24
C VAL A 31 -0.41 -5.15 -3.26
N THR A 32 -0.83 -4.43 -2.21
CA THR A 32 -1.79 -4.96 -1.22
C THR A 32 -3.15 -5.27 -1.85
N ILE A 33 -3.66 -4.37 -2.69
CA ILE A 33 -4.93 -4.53 -3.39
C ILE A 33 -4.83 -5.61 -4.47
N ALA A 34 -3.70 -5.71 -5.18
CA ALA A 34 -3.48 -6.75 -6.18
C ALA A 34 -3.54 -8.16 -5.55
N ARG A 35 -3.03 -8.32 -4.33
CA ARG A 35 -3.07 -9.59 -3.58
C ARG A 35 -4.45 -9.89 -2.98
N ASP A 36 -5.18 -8.87 -2.56
CA ASP A 36 -6.50 -9.00 -1.95
C ASP A 36 -7.41 -7.83 -2.37
N PRO A 37 -8.15 -7.97 -3.48
CA PRO A 37 -9.04 -6.93 -4.00
C PRO A 37 -10.19 -6.55 -3.05
N GLN A 38 -10.49 -7.38 -2.05
CA GLN A 38 -11.59 -7.18 -1.09
C GLN A 38 -11.09 -6.80 0.32
N CYS A 39 -9.81 -6.42 0.43
CA CYS A 39 -9.19 -6.01 1.69
C CYS A 39 -9.95 -4.84 2.33
N ARG A 40 -10.05 -4.86 3.67
CA ARG A 40 -10.65 -3.75 4.41
C ARG A 40 -9.63 -2.63 4.52
N MET A 41 -10.12 -1.40 4.64
CA MET A 41 -9.27 -0.21 4.81
C MET A 41 -8.30 -0.34 5.99
N ARG A 42 -8.76 -0.92 7.10
CA ARG A 42 -7.93 -1.22 8.27
C ARG A 42 -6.78 -2.19 7.95
N ASP A 43 -7.03 -3.18 7.11
CA ASP A 43 -6.04 -4.21 6.76
C ASP A 43 -4.98 -3.58 5.84
N VAL A 44 -5.41 -2.71 4.92
CA VAL A 44 -4.48 -1.92 4.08
C VAL A 44 -3.58 -1.05 4.95
N ALA A 45 -4.17 -0.28 5.88
CA ALA A 45 -3.42 0.60 6.77
C ALA A 45 -2.35 -0.15 7.58
N SER A 46 -2.76 -1.26 8.21
CA SER A 46 -1.86 -2.11 9.00
C SER A 46 -0.75 -2.76 8.15
N ARG A 47 -1.06 -3.26 6.95
CA ARG A 47 -0.07 -3.90 6.06
C ARG A 47 0.94 -2.90 5.48
N VAL A 48 0.50 -1.69 5.20
CA VAL A 48 1.32 -0.63 4.60
C VAL A 48 2.10 0.16 5.66
N GLY A 49 1.68 0.12 6.93
CA GLY A 49 2.31 0.87 8.01
C GLY A 49 1.90 2.35 8.03
N VAL A 50 0.65 2.64 7.68
CA VAL A 50 0.07 4.00 7.71
C VAL A 50 -1.17 4.05 8.58
N THR A 51 -1.64 5.25 8.90
CA THR A 51 -2.95 5.43 9.55
C THR A 51 -4.08 5.08 8.59
N GLU A 52 -5.26 4.70 9.12
CA GLU A 52 -6.44 4.45 8.26
C GLU A 52 -6.80 5.66 7.39
N ARG A 53 -6.68 6.87 7.93
CA ARG A 53 -6.87 8.11 7.16
C ARG A 53 -5.83 8.26 6.04
N GLY A 54 -4.59 7.88 6.30
CA GLY A 54 -3.53 7.85 5.30
C GLY A 54 -3.83 6.87 4.17
N ALA A 55 -4.24 5.64 4.51
CA ALA A 55 -4.66 4.64 3.52
C ALA A 55 -5.87 5.12 2.69
N GLN A 56 -6.86 5.77 3.32
CA GLN A 56 -8.00 6.35 2.62
C GLN A 56 -7.58 7.42 1.61
N LYS A 57 -6.66 8.31 2.00
CA LYS A 57 -6.13 9.35 1.11
C LYS A 57 -5.40 8.74 -0.08
N ILE A 58 -4.49 7.80 0.17
CA ILE A 58 -3.72 7.11 -0.89
C ILE A 58 -4.67 6.40 -1.87
N ILE A 59 -5.68 5.70 -1.37
CA ILE A 59 -6.67 5.05 -2.25
C ILE A 59 -7.47 6.07 -3.04
N ALA A 60 -7.84 7.21 -2.44
CA ALA A 60 -8.54 8.27 -3.15
C ALA A 60 -7.67 8.87 -4.27
N ASP A 61 -6.38 9.10 -4.01
CA ASP A 61 -5.42 9.61 -4.99
C ASP A 61 -5.27 8.60 -6.15
N LEU A 62 -5.10 7.31 -5.85
CA LEU A 62 -5.03 6.24 -6.86
C LEU A 62 -6.32 6.10 -7.70
N VAL A 63 -7.48 6.35 -7.10
CA VAL A 63 -8.76 6.35 -7.82
C VAL A 63 -8.90 7.57 -8.72
N ALA A 64 -8.55 8.75 -8.21
CA ALA A 64 -8.58 10.00 -8.98
C ALA A 64 -7.65 9.93 -10.19
N ASP A 65 -6.49 9.29 -10.02
CA ASP A 65 -5.50 9.09 -11.06
C ASP A 65 -5.80 7.91 -11.99
N GLY A 66 -6.86 7.15 -11.69
CA GLY A 66 -7.37 6.05 -12.51
C GLY A 66 -6.45 4.81 -12.54
N TYR A 67 -5.66 4.60 -11.49
CA TYR A 67 -4.92 3.35 -11.26
C TYR A 67 -5.80 2.29 -10.61
N ILE A 68 -6.82 2.71 -9.85
CA ILE A 68 -7.76 1.81 -9.18
C ILE A 68 -9.19 2.29 -9.44
N THR A 69 -10.12 1.35 -9.63
CA THR A 69 -11.55 1.60 -9.52
C THR A 69 -12.07 1.00 -8.22
N ARG A 70 -13.05 1.65 -7.59
CA ARG A 70 -13.67 1.21 -6.34
C ARG A 70 -15.15 0.96 -6.54
N THR A 71 -15.58 -0.28 -6.32
CA THR A 71 -16.99 -0.69 -6.41
C THR A 71 -17.47 -1.17 -5.05
N ARG A 72 -18.63 -0.69 -4.61
CA ARG A 72 -19.24 -1.15 -3.35
C ARG A 72 -20.04 -2.42 -3.61
N ILE A 73 -19.65 -3.52 -2.98
CA ILE A 73 -20.35 -4.81 -3.01
C ILE A 73 -20.92 -5.07 -1.62
N GLY A 74 -22.20 -4.73 -1.43
CA GLY A 74 -22.89 -4.81 -0.14
C GLY A 74 -22.23 -3.91 0.92
N ARG A 75 -21.69 -4.54 1.98
CA ARG A 75 -21.00 -3.84 3.08
C ARG A 75 -19.50 -3.63 2.85
N ARG A 76 -18.94 -4.17 1.77
CA ARG A 76 -17.49 -4.11 1.48
C ARG A 76 -17.21 -3.31 0.22
N ASN A 77 -16.03 -2.74 0.16
CA ASN A 77 -15.47 -2.24 -1.09
C ASN A 77 -14.72 -3.40 -1.77
N SER A 78 -14.83 -3.44 -3.09
CA SER A 78 -13.96 -4.22 -3.96
C SER A 78 -13.19 -3.24 -4.82
N TYR A 79 -11.90 -3.47 -4.96
CA TYR A 79 -11.01 -2.65 -5.77
C TYR A 79 -10.62 -3.42 -7.03
N GLN A 80 -10.46 -2.73 -8.15
CA GLN A 80 -9.87 -3.30 -9.35
C GLN A 80 -8.73 -2.40 -9.80
N ILE A 81 -7.61 -3.00 -10.16
CA ILE A 81 -6.46 -2.26 -10.69
C ILE A 81 -6.64 -2.10 -12.19
N ALA A 82 -6.36 -0.90 -12.70
CA ALA A 82 -6.36 -0.64 -14.13
C ALA A 82 -5.10 -1.24 -14.78
N THR A 83 -5.30 -2.16 -15.71
CA THR A 83 -4.24 -2.75 -16.54
C THR A 83 -3.79 -1.77 -17.63
N GLY A 84 -2.56 -1.91 -18.14
CA GLY A 84 -1.99 -1.10 -19.21
C GLY A 84 -1.72 0.35 -18.80
N ARG A 85 -1.67 0.64 -17.50
CA ARG A 85 -1.46 2.00 -17.00
C ARG A 85 0.02 2.35 -16.96
N PRO A 86 0.49 3.36 -17.71
CA PRO A 86 1.90 3.76 -17.66
C PRO A 86 2.24 4.44 -16.32
N PHE A 87 3.51 4.37 -15.95
CA PHE A 87 4.03 5.23 -14.89
C PHE A 87 4.08 6.70 -15.34
N ARG A 88 3.85 7.62 -14.41
CA ARG A 88 3.81 9.07 -14.70
C ARG A 88 5.18 9.72 -14.83
N HIS A 89 6.23 9.06 -14.34
CA HIS A 89 7.56 9.65 -14.27
C HIS A 89 8.37 9.36 -15.54
N PRO A 90 9.08 10.34 -16.14
CA PRO A 90 9.86 10.12 -17.37
C PRO A 90 10.93 9.03 -17.25
N VAL A 91 11.52 8.86 -16.06
CA VAL A 91 12.52 7.79 -15.81
C VAL A 91 11.93 6.39 -15.93
N SER A 92 10.61 6.26 -15.81
CA SER A 92 9.87 5.01 -15.98
C SER A 92 9.07 4.99 -17.28
N GLU A 93 9.41 5.85 -18.25
CA GLU A 93 8.80 5.85 -19.57
C GLU A 93 9.00 4.50 -20.26
N GLY A 94 7.95 4.02 -20.93
CA GLY A 94 7.93 2.69 -21.53
C GLY A 94 7.62 1.54 -20.56
N HIS A 95 7.46 1.81 -19.27
CA HIS A 95 7.06 0.81 -18.28
C HIS A 95 5.63 1.02 -17.78
N GLU A 96 4.95 -0.09 -17.54
CA GLU A 96 3.56 -0.11 -17.06
C GLU A 96 3.46 -0.62 -15.62
N LEU A 97 2.37 -0.23 -14.95
CA LEU A 97 2.03 -0.70 -13.61
C LEU A 97 2.00 -2.24 -13.54
N ASP A 98 1.54 -2.89 -14.60
CA ASP A 98 1.42 -4.35 -14.66
C ASP A 98 2.77 -5.05 -14.52
N GLU A 99 3.86 -4.46 -15.03
CA GLU A 99 5.21 -5.02 -14.90
C GLU A 99 5.65 -5.02 -13.43
N LEU A 100 5.42 -3.92 -12.72
CA LEU A 100 5.70 -3.85 -11.29
C LEU A 100 4.89 -4.86 -10.49
N LEU A 101 3.60 -5.01 -10.82
CA LEU A 101 2.73 -5.96 -10.12
C LEU A 101 3.12 -7.40 -10.42
N ALA A 102 3.48 -7.73 -11.66
CA ALA A 102 3.95 -9.06 -12.04
C ALA A 102 5.23 -9.47 -11.28
N MET A 103 6.11 -8.51 -10.96
CA MET A 103 7.31 -8.77 -10.15
C MET A 103 7.01 -8.97 -8.66
N LEU A 104 6.01 -8.27 -8.11
CA LEU A 104 5.78 -8.19 -6.66
C LEU A 104 4.62 -9.05 -6.16
N VAL A 105 3.72 -9.45 -7.04
CA VAL A 105 2.54 -10.25 -6.74
C VAL A 105 2.75 -11.61 -7.37
N PRO A 106 2.90 -12.68 -6.56
CA PRO A 106 2.88 -14.03 -7.11
C PRO A 106 1.59 -14.20 -7.91
N VAL A 107 1.69 -14.60 -9.18
CA VAL A 107 0.51 -15.04 -9.94
C VAL A 107 -0.12 -16.16 -9.11
N PRO A 108 -1.34 -15.99 -8.57
CA PRO A 108 -1.98 -17.08 -7.86
C PRO A 108 -2.06 -18.25 -8.84
N PRO A 109 -1.69 -19.49 -8.43
CA PRO A 109 -1.92 -20.64 -9.28
C PRO A 109 -3.39 -20.60 -9.67
N HIS A 110 -3.64 -20.48 -10.96
CA HIS A 110 -4.97 -20.61 -11.53
C HIS A 110 -5.58 -21.85 -10.87
N LYS A 111 -6.64 -21.66 -10.09
CA LYS A 111 -7.50 -22.80 -9.79
C LYS A 111 -8.05 -23.18 -11.16
N LEU A 112 -7.46 -24.21 -11.76
CA LEU A 112 -8.03 -24.89 -12.91
C LEU A 112 -9.49 -25.13 -12.52
N ASP A 113 -10.39 -24.50 -13.28
CA ASP A 113 -11.81 -24.80 -13.21
C ASP A 113 -11.95 -26.31 -13.48
N THR A 114 -12.32 -27.05 -12.44
CA THR A 114 -12.84 -28.42 -12.51
C THR A 114 -14.35 -28.35 -12.31
#